data_AF-S9UU26-F1
#
_entry.id   AF-S9UU26-F1
#
_cell.length_a   1.000
_cell.length_b   1.000
_cell.length_c   1.000
_cell.angle_alpha   90.00
_cell.angle_beta   90.00
_cell.angle_gamma   90.00
#
_symmetry.space_group_name_H-M   'P 1'
#
loop_
_entity.id
_entity.type
_entity.pdbx_description
1 polymer ?
#
loop_
_entity_poly.entity_id
_entity_poly.type
_entity_poly.pdbx_seq_one_letter_code
_entity_poly.pdbx_strand_id
1 'polypeptide(L)' 'MPACINGFVLELNARLVEQPELLVTAPLMEGFLAVINPSAKTTLAAFKKIHAATSGETLLEEGE' A
#
# COMPACT_ATOMS: atom_id res chain seq x y z
N MET A 1 -3.36 -6.36 -13.90
CA MET A 1 -4.04 -5.36 -13.06
C MET A 1 -3.50 -3.98 -13.43
N PRO A 2 -4.33 -2.99 -13.80
CA PRO A 2 -3.84 -1.65 -14.08
C PRO A 2 -3.36 -0.97 -12.80
N ALA A 3 -2.32 -0.15 -12.89
CA ALA A 3 -1.86 0.66 -11.77
C ALA A 3 -2.82 1.83 -11.52
N CYS A 4 -3.13 2.09 -10.25
CA CYS A 4 -4.01 3.21 -9.86
C CYS A 4 -3.28 4.56 -9.88
N ILE A 5 -1.94 4.56 -9.84
CA ILE A 5 -1.10 5.75 -9.77
C ILE A 5 0.09 5.64 -10.71
N ASN A 6 0.59 6.79 -11.17
CA ASN A 6 1.85 6.87 -11.92
C ASN A 6 3.04 6.94 -10.95
N GLY A 7 4.06 6.12 -11.18
CA GLY A 7 5.24 6.06 -10.33
C GLY A 7 6.22 4.96 -10.72
N PHE A 8 7.27 4.80 -9.91
CA PHE A 8 8.23 3.72 -10.03
C PHE A 8 7.88 2.60 -9.06
N VAL A 9 7.82 1.36 -9.55
CA VAL A 9 7.68 0.18 -8.69
C VAL A 9 8.99 -0.05 -7.96
N LEU A 10 8.96 0.00 -6.63
CA LEU A 10 10.11 -0.28 -5.77
C LEU A 10 10.17 -1.76 -5.40
N GLU A 11 9.01 -2.38 -5.16
CA GLU A 11 8.91 -3.76 -4.69
C GLU A 11 7.64 -4.43 -5.22
N LEU A 12 7.74 -5.72 -5.55
CA LEU A 12 6.61 -6.61 -5.81
C LEU A 12 6.62 -7.73 -4.78
N ASN A 13 5.44 -8.08 -4.26
CA ASN A 13 5.34 -9.11 -3.24
C ASN A 13 5.47 -10.51 -3.84
N ALA A 14 6.69 -11.05 -3.84
CA ALA A 14 6.98 -12.39 -4.33
C ALA A 14 6.29 -13.50 -3.52
N ARG A 15 5.93 -13.26 -2.24
CA ARG A 15 5.28 -14.26 -1.38
C ARG A 15 3.92 -14.69 -1.91
N LEU A 16 3.24 -13.84 -2.68
CA LEU A 16 1.93 -14.14 -3.25
C LEU A 16 1.95 -15.28 -4.28
N VAL A 17 3.13 -15.63 -4.82
CA VAL A 17 3.26 -16.80 -5.71
C VAL A 17 3.10 -18.10 -4.92
N GLU A 18 3.60 -18.13 -3.69
CA GLU A 18 3.57 -19.31 -2.80
C GLU A 18 2.34 -19.32 -1.89
N GLN A 19 1.87 -18.14 -1.48
CA GLN A 19 0.80 -17.93 -0.50
C GLN A 19 -0.25 -16.93 -1.04
N PRO A 20 -1.03 -17.29 -2.06
CA PRO A 20 -2.02 -16.40 -2.68
C PRO A 20 -3.16 -16.00 -1.72
N GLU A 21 -3.42 -16.79 -0.67
CA GLU A 21 -4.44 -16.51 0.35
C GLU A 21 -4.22 -15.20 1.10
N LEU A 22 -2.98 -14.70 1.16
CA LEU A 22 -2.63 -13.43 1.80
C LEU A 22 -3.38 -12.23 1.20
N LEU A 23 -3.78 -12.32 -0.08
CA LEU A 23 -4.62 -11.31 -0.73
C LEU A 23 -5.97 -11.11 -0.04
N VAL A 24 -6.47 -12.15 0.63
CA VAL A 24 -7.77 -12.14 1.30
C VAL A 24 -7.61 -11.99 2.80
N THR A 25 -6.64 -12.71 3.39
CA THR A 25 -6.47 -12.77 4.85
C THR A 25 -5.73 -11.56 5.42
N ALA A 26 -4.81 -10.95 4.67
CA ALA A 26 -3.97 -9.85 5.14
C ALA A 26 -3.71 -8.75 4.08
N PRO A 27 -4.73 -8.23 3.37
CA PRO A 27 -4.55 -7.36 2.20
C PRO A 27 -3.83 -6.04 2.45
N LEU A 28 -3.87 -5.53 3.68
CA LEU A 28 -3.24 -4.25 4.09
C LEU A 28 -1.86 -4.43 4.72
N MET A 29 -1.44 -5.68 4.94
CA MET A 29 -0.14 -6.04 5.51
C MET A 29 0.58 -6.99 4.57
N GLU A 30 0.68 -8.27 4.90
CA GLU A 30 1.47 -9.26 4.14
C GLU A 30 0.95 -9.55 2.73
N GLY A 31 -0.31 -9.19 2.45
CA GLY A 31 -0.98 -9.37 1.17
C GLY A 31 -0.83 -8.18 0.20
N PHE A 32 0.06 -7.22 0.46
CA PHE A 32 0.28 -6.11 -0.47
C PHE A 32 0.73 -6.61 -1.85
N LEU A 33 0.40 -5.89 -2.91
CA LEU A 33 0.79 -6.26 -4.28
C LEU A 33 2.14 -5.65 -4.70
N ALA A 34 2.28 -4.33 -4.46
CA ALA A 34 3.45 -3.57 -4.86
C ALA A 34 3.64 -2.36 -3.97
N VAL A 35 4.91 -1.96 -3.79
CA VAL A 35 5.28 -0.65 -3.24
C VAL A 35 5.66 0.25 -4.41
N ILE A 36 5.00 1.40 -4.52
CA ILE A 36 5.19 2.34 -5.62
C ILE A 36 5.66 3.68 -5.04
N ASN A 37 6.77 4.20 -5.58
CA ASN A 37 7.15 5.59 -5.38
C ASN A 37 6.40 6.47 -6.39
N PRO A 38 5.40 7.28 -5.96
CA PRO A 38 4.63 8.11 -6.87
C PRO A 38 5.51 9.16 -7.56
N SER A 39 5.21 9.46 -8.82
CA SER A 39 5.81 10.61 -9.50
C SER A 39 5.37 11.93 -8.83
N ALA A 40 6.21 12.96 -8.86
CA ALA A 40 5.89 14.29 -8.32
C ALA A 40 4.60 14.92 -8.92
N LYS A 41 4.15 14.44 -10.08
CA LYS A 41 2.89 14.88 -10.73
C LYS A 41 1.66 14.09 -10.28
N THR A 42 1.81 13.07 -9.44
CA THR A 42 0.71 12.21 -8.99
C THR A 42 -0.03 12.87 -7.83
N THR A 43 -1.30 13.20 -8.04
CA THR A 43 -2.17 13.75 -7.00
C THR A 43 -2.84 12.61 -6.24
N LEU A 44 -2.61 12.54 -4.92
CA LEU A 44 -3.26 11.55 -4.05
C LEU A 44 -4.61 12.01 -3.48
N ALA A 45 -5.02 13.26 -3.72
CA ALA A 45 -6.26 13.82 -3.19
C ALA A 45 -7.54 13.10 -3.64
N ALA A 46 -7.51 12.42 -4.78
CA ALA A 46 -8.63 11.60 -5.26
C ALA A 46 -8.74 10.25 -4.51
N PHE A 47 -7.75 9.89 -3.70
CA PHE A 47 -7.70 8.62 -2.99
C PHE A 47 -8.05 8.80 -1.53
N LYS A 48 -8.89 7.90 -1.01
CA LYS A 48 -9.13 7.78 0.42
C LYS A 48 -8.02 6.96 1.05
N LYS A 49 -7.32 7.52 2.05
CA LYS A 49 -6.41 6.76 2.90
C LYS A 49 -7.22 5.72 3.68
N ILE A 50 -6.95 4.44 3.45
CA ILE A 50 -7.62 3.32 4.13
C ILE A 50 -6.79 2.79 5.31
N HIS A 51 -5.46 2.90 5.22
CA HIS A 51 -4.53 2.43 6.23
C HIS A 51 -3.22 3.21 6.11
N ALA A 52 -2.51 3.36 7.22
CA ALA A 52 -1.11 3.76 7.26
C ALA A 52 -0.35 2.65 7.95
N ALA A 53 0.80 2.27 7.39
CA ALA A 53 1.71 1.39 8.09
C ALA A 53 2.12 2.07 9.40
N THR A 54 1.61 1.57 10.53
CA THR A 54 2.15 1.91 11.84
C THR A 54 3.44 1.12 11.96
N SER A 55 4.58 1.75 11.66
CA SER A 55 5.79 1.42 12.43
C SER A 55 5.35 1.44 13.89
N GLY A 56 5.62 0.42 14.70
CA GLY A 56 4.96 0.11 15.98
C GLY A 56 4.91 1.21 17.07
N GLU A 57 5.22 2.45 16.74
CA GLU A 57 4.85 3.68 17.42
C GLU A 57 3.36 3.97 17.22
N THR A 58 2.61 4.04 18.34
CA THR A 58 1.25 4.58 18.37
C THR A 58 1.25 6.01 17.85
N LEU A 59 0.81 6.21 16.61
CA LEU A 59 0.44 7.53 16.12
C LEU A 59 -0.80 7.99 16.89
N LEU A 60 -0.61 8.95 17.79
CA LEU A 60 -1.69 9.79 18.28
C LEU A 60 -2.16 10.61 17.08
N GLU A 61 -3.26 10.21 16.46
CA GLU A 61 -3.95 11.08 15.49
C GLU A 61 -4.44 12.31 16.26
N GLU A 62 -3.77 13.45 16.09
CA GLU A 62 -4.34 14.73 16.47
C GLU A 62 -5.59 14.95 15.62
N GLY A 63 -6.72 15.04 16.32
CA GLY A 63 -8.04 15.18 15.71
C GLY A 63 -8.30 16.57 15.11
N GLU A 64 -9.29 16.53 14.22
CA GLU A 64 -9.98 17.61 13.46
C GLU A 64 -9.35 18.08 12.15
#